data_AF-A0AAV1B0Y4-F1
#
_entry.id   AF-A0AAV1B0Y4-F1
#
_cell.length_a   1.000
_cell.length_b   1.000
_cell.length_c   1.000
_cell.angle_alpha   90.00
_cell.angle_beta   90.00
_cell.angle_gamma   90.00
#
_symmetry.space_group_name_H-M   'P 1'
#
loop_
_entity.id
_entity.type
_entity.pdbx_description
1 polymer ?
#
loop_
_entity_poly.entity_id
_entity_poly.type
_entity_poly.pdbx_seq_one_letter_code
_entity_poly.pdbx_strand_id
1 'polypeptide(L)'
;MAKPHRLILLLLILFVTLQSSPTFVSASPSNHIYNVGQNVPFFVNKLGPFNNPSETYQYYQLPFCKPDPIVEKKESLGEVLNGDRLTNGLYEFKFREDKIDETLCKQKLTVDEIGTFKQAINNEFYFQFYLDDLPFWGFIGKLEDESFSHDGGGLKYYLFTHVQFDVLYNGNGVVEVKAFGDPNRAVDITKDVEIDNVKFSYSVIWNNTELHFENRMERYSRASLLPLYRQVHWFSFVNSIVIILLLVGLLALIYSRHLKSDMKKYSSANEEDREVGWKSIHGDVFKHPPNSSLLFAVVGTGTQLLILLCVILFLAFIGTLYPYNRGGLSNCLVFIFTLSSVFAGYSTASFHGQFAEDGWERSVGLAGILYIGPVFVTFSILNVIAISYRVTARLPLGSIIVILCLFAFVAIPLLAFGGVIGYRLRSKFQVPSATKRYSKEIQPLPWYRRTPFQMFIGGFVPFSAIVLQLHQVYASMWGYKIFTLPGILVVTLITVVVIIALVNIGLTYIQLSEEDHHWWWRSVLCGGSPAIFMFAYCIYFYARSRMSGFLQLSIFIGYNACICYAFFLIFGAISFRVSLLFVRHIYHNVKRE
;
A
#
# COMPACT_ATOMS: atom_id res chain seq x y z
N MET A 1 -3.75 -30.45 -21.75
CA MET A 1 -4.22 -30.13 -20.38
C MET A 1 -3.03 -30.01 -19.44
N ALA A 2 -2.50 -28.81 -19.21
CA ALA A 2 -1.51 -28.55 -18.14
C ALA A 2 -2.23 -27.78 -17.03
N LYS A 3 -2.28 -28.34 -15.82
CA LYS A 3 -2.98 -27.74 -14.66
C LYS A 3 -2.34 -26.39 -14.29
N PRO A 4 -3.12 -25.35 -13.93
CA PRO A 4 -2.63 -24.03 -13.53
C PRO A 4 -1.65 -24.06 -12.34
N HIS A 5 -1.69 -25.12 -11.51
CA HIS A 5 -0.72 -25.36 -10.45
C HIS A 5 0.74 -25.47 -10.93
N ARG A 6 0.99 -25.98 -12.14
CA ARG A 6 2.36 -26.12 -12.66
C ARG A 6 2.98 -24.78 -13.05
N LEU A 7 2.17 -23.82 -13.52
CA LEU A 7 2.66 -22.49 -13.88
C LEU A 7 3.00 -21.66 -12.63
N ILE A 8 2.18 -21.77 -11.58
CA ILE A 8 2.43 -21.14 -10.28
C ILE A 8 3.69 -21.74 -9.63
N LEU A 9 3.86 -23.06 -9.71
CA LEU A 9 5.07 -23.74 -9.25
C LEU A 9 6.31 -23.31 -10.04
N LEU A 10 6.19 -23.14 -11.36
CA LEU A 10 7.31 -22.70 -12.20
C LEU A 10 7.73 -21.26 -11.90
N LEU A 11 6.78 -20.36 -11.64
CA LEU A 11 7.03 -18.98 -11.22
C LEU A 11 7.63 -18.90 -9.81
N LEU A 12 7.19 -19.75 -8.88
CA LEU A 12 7.79 -19.90 -7.54
C LEU A 12 9.22 -20.45 -7.63
N ILE A 13 9.47 -21.44 -8.49
CA ILE A 13 10.81 -21.99 -8.71
C ILE A 13 11.72 -20.93 -9.33
N LEU A 14 11.23 -20.13 -10.29
CA LEU A 14 12.00 -19.03 -10.88
C LEU A 14 12.39 -17.98 -9.82
N PHE A 15 11.48 -17.70 -8.89
CA PHE A 15 11.72 -16.79 -7.76
C PHE A 15 12.79 -17.32 -6.79
N VAL A 16 12.78 -18.63 -6.50
CA VAL A 16 13.78 -19.28 -5.64
C VAL A 16 15.15 -19.38 -6.33
N THR A 17 15.19 -19.60 -7.64
CA THR A 17 16.45 -19.66 -8.41
C THR A 17 17.12 -18.30 -8.59
N LEU A 18 16.35 -17.19 -8.54
CA LEU A 18 16.93 -15.84 -8.56
C LEU A 18 17.54 -15.41 -7.21
N GLN A 19 17.23 -16.12 -6.11
CA GLN A 19 17.80 -15.84 -4.78
C GLN A 19 19.02 -16.70 -4.43
N SER A 20 19.34 -17.74 -5.22
CA SER A 20 20.47 -18.64 -4.96
C SER A 20 21.67 -18.32 -5.86
N SER A 21 22.41 -17.27 -5.50
CA SER A 21 23.80 -17.12 -5.96
C SER A 21 24.73 -17.85 -4.98
N PRO A 22 25.72 -18.62 -5.45
CA PRO A 22 26.64 -19.33 -4.56
C PRO A 22 27.55 -18.33 -3.84
N THR A 23 27.61 -18.45 -2.51
CA THR A 23 28.46 -17.65 -1.63
C THR A 23 29.93 -18.04 -1.82
N PHE A 24 30.66 -17.26 -2.62
CA PHE A 24 32.12 -17.24 -2.55
C PHE A 24 32.55 -16.37 -1.37
N VAL A 25 33.24 -17.01 -0.42
CA VAL A 25 33.85 -16.40 0.75
C VAL A 25 34.95 -15.42 0.32
N SER A 26 34.70 -14.14 0.50
CA SER A 26 35.72 -13.10 0.67
C SER A 26 35.10 -12.02 1.55
N ALA A 27 35.80 -11.62 2.62
CA ALA A 27 35.34 -10.60 3.55
C ALA A 27 35.02 -9.31 2.78
N SER A 28 33.74 -8.99 2.72
CA SER A 28 33.15 -7.86 2.01
C SER A 28 32.16 -7.18 2.97
N PRO A 29 31.84 -5.89 2.81
CA PRO A 29 30.79 -5.16 3.54
C PRO A 29 29.39 -5.84 3.56
N SER A 30 29.23 -7.01 2.96
CA SER A 30 28.06 -7.89 3.01
C SER A 30 27.95 -8.76 4.26
N ASN A 31 29.03 -8.98 5.02
CA ASN A 31 29.01 -9.97 6.11
C ASN A 31 28.56 -9.39 7.46
N HIS A 32 28.40 -8.06 7.58
CA HIS A 32 28.02 -7.37 8.82
C HIS A 32 28.85 -7.77 10.06
N ILE A 33 30.09 -8.20 9.83
CA ILE A 33 31.03 -8.67 10.85
C ILE A 33 32.23 -7.72 10.84
N TYR A 34 32.56 -7.18 12.00
CA TYR A 34 33.58 -6.16 12.19
C TYR A 34 34.62 -6.60 13.22
N ASN A 35 35.89 -6.34 12.93
CA ASN A 35 36.97 -6.45 13.90
C ASN A 35 37.04 -5.17 14.75
N VAL A 36 37.58 -5.27 15.97
CA VAL A 36 37.77 -4.10 16.85
C VAL A 36 38.62 -3.04 16.13
N GLY A 37 38.16 -1.79 16.16
CA GLY A 37 38.80 -0.65 15.46
C GLY A 37 38.51 -0.56 13.96
N GLN A 38 37.81 -1.54 13.37
CA GLN A 38 37.39 -1.46 11.97
C GLN A 38 36.32 -0.40 11.78
N ASN A 39 36.41 0.35 10.68
CA ASN A 39 35.41 1.35 10.33
C ASN A 39 34.06 0.69 9.98
N VAL A 40 32.98 1.16 10.61
CA VAL A 40 31.62 0.72 10.35
C VAL A 40 30.96 1.68 9.37
N PRO A 41 30.36 1.20 8.27
CA PRO A 41 29.78 2.06 7.25
C PRO A 41 28.62 2.88 7.81
N PHE A 42 28.77 4.21 7.71
CA PHE A 42 27.79 5.20 8.15
C PHE A 42 27.39 6.11 6.99
N PHE A 43 26.10 6.39 6.88
CA PHE A 43 25.55 7.30 5.88
C PHE A 43 24.47 8.20 6.46
N VAL A 44 24.53 9.48 6.10
CA VAL A 44 23.44 10.43 6.34
C VAL A 44 22.43 10.37 5.19
N ASN A 45 21.14 10.44 5.51
CA ASN A 45 20.06 10.27 4.52
C ASN A 45 19.24 11.54 4.35
N LYS A 46 18.25 11.75 5.22
CA LYS A 46 17.23 12.78 5.06
C LYS A 46 16.76 13.35 6.38
N LEU A 47 16.15 14.52 6.31
CA LEU A 47 15.48 15.20 7.40
C LEU A 47 14.06 15.56 6.99
N GLY A 48 13.14 15.69 7.94
CA GLY A 48 11.78 16.10 7.66
C GLY A 48 10.97 16.37 8.92
N PRO A 49 9.87 17.12 8.81
CA PRO A 49 8.93 17.31 9.91
C PRO A 49 8.32 15.99 10.37
N PHE A 50 8.24 15.78 11.68
CA PHE A 50 7.65 14.57 12.27
C PHE A 50 6.20 14.35 11.85
N ASN A 51 5.41 15.44 11.77
CA ASN A 51 3.99 15.38 11.45
C ASN A 51 3.70 15.23 9.94
N ASN A 52 4.65 15.51 9.03
CA ASN A 52 4.49 15.38 7.58
C ASN A 52 5.54 14.40 6.99
N PRO A 53 5.31 13.08 7.07
CA PRO A 53 6.32 12.07 6.75
C PRO A 53 6.73 12.01 5.26
N SER A 54 5.94 12.58 4.33
CA SER A 54 6.31 12.60 2.90
C SER A 54 7.14 13.81 2.50
N GLU A 55 7.18 14.82 3.36
CA GLU A 55 8.02 15.97 3.19
C GLU A 55 9.39 15.66 3.77
N THR A 56 10.33 15.25 2.91
CA THR A 56 11.70 14.91 3.31
C THR A 56 12.72 15.64 2.45
N TYR A 57 13.82 16.04 3.05
CA TYR A 57 14.86 16.90 2.50
C TYR A 57 16.23 16.26 2.71
N GLN A 58 17.21 16.58 1.89
CA GLN A 58 18.57 16.07 2.09
C GLN A 58 19.16 16.64 3.38
N TYR A 59 19.94 15.83 4.11
CA TYR A 59 20.47 16.24 5.42
C TYR A 59 21.23 17.58 5.37
N TYR A 60 22.05 17.78 4.34
CA TYR A 60 22.87 18.97 4.16
C TYR A 60 22.14 20.19 3.57
N GLN A 61 20.81 20.15 3.44
CA GLN A 61 20.03 21.36 3.16
C GLN A 61 19.93 22.26 4.38
N LEU A 62 19.94 21.68 5.59
CA LEU A 62 20.16 22.48 6.80
C LEU A 62 21.64 22.84 6.94
N PRO A 63 21.95 23.98 7.58
CA PRO A 63 23.31 24.48 7.71
C PRO A 63 24.06 23.75 8.85
N PHE A 64 24.18 22.42 8.73
CA PHE A 64 25.06 21.59 9.53
C PHE A 64 26.46 21.50 8.91
N CYS A 65 27.43 21.00 9.69
CA CYS A 65 28.77 20.67 9.21
C CYS A 65 28.70 19.71 8.00
N LYS A 66 29.39 20.05 6.90
CA LYS A 66 29.40 19.27 5.65
C LYS A 66 30.82 18.75 5.34
N PRO A 67 30.96 17.52 4.83
CA PRO A 67 32.24 17.03 4.31
C PRO A 67 32.56 17.69 2.97
N ASP A 68 33.85 17.84 2.67
CA ASP A 68 34.35 18.33 1.38
C ASP A 68 35.30 17.29 0.76
N PRO A 69 34.93 16.58 -0.33
CA PRO A 69 33.68 16.67 -1.09
C PRO A 69 32.51 15.83 -0.49
N ILE A 70 31.28 16.20 -0.85
CA ILE A 70 30.08 15.37 -0.61
C ILE A 70 30.04 14.25 -1.65
N VAL A 71 30.08 13.00 -1.17
CA VAL A 71 30.05 11.79 -2.00
C VAL A 71 28.71 11.09 -1.82
N GLU A 72 27.95 11.01 -2.91
CA GLU A 72 26.69 10.28 -2.96
C GLU A 72 26.91 8.77 -3.14
N LYS A 73 26.23 7.94 -2.35
CA LYS A 73 26.23 6.48 -2.54
C LYS A 73 25.25 6.12 -3.66
N LYS A 74 25.66 5.22 -4.56
CA LYS A 74 24.76 4.69 -5.59
C LYS A 74 23.63 3.88 -4.96
N GLU A 75 22.40 4.31 -5.21
CA GLU A 75 21.17 3.74 -4.66
C GLU A 75 20.56 2.67 -5.57
N SER A 76 19.90 1.68 -4.97
CA SER A 76 19.05 0.76 -5.74
C SER A 76 17.73 1.43 -6.16
N LEU A 77 17.03 0.88 -7.15
CA LEU A 77 15.74 1.43 -7.61
C LEU A 77 14.76 1.62 -6.43
N GLY A 78 14.66 0.61 -5.56
CA GLY A 78 13.79 0.64 -4.39
C GLY A 78 14.18 1.66 -3.32
N GLU A 79 15.48 1.96 -3.18
CA GLU A 79 15.97 3.03 -2.30
C GLU A 79 15.57 4.40 -2.83
N VAL A 80 15.72 4.60 -4.15
CA VAL A 80 15.29 5.84 -4.82
C VAL A 80 13.78 6.01 -4.72
N LEU A 81 13.00 4.93 -4.87
CA LEU A 81 11.53 4.95 -4.71
C LEU A 81 11.09 5.28 -3.27
N ASN A 82 11.90 4.92 -2.26
CA ASN A 82 11.67 5.29 -0.87
C ASN A 82 12.13 6.74 -0.54
N GLY A 83 12.68 7.46 -1.52
CA GLY A 83 13.21 8.80 -1.36
C GLY A 83 14.46 8.86 -0.48
N ASP A 84 15.25 7.78 -0.45
CA ASP A 84 16.56 7.79 0.20
C ASP A 84 17.58 8.53 -0.68
N ARG A 85 18.44 9.31 -0.02
CA ARG A 85 19.51 10.16 -0.57
C ARG A 85 20.76 10.03 0.29
N LEU A 86 21.46 8.91 0.15
CA LEU A 86 22.59 8.59 1.02
C LEU A 86 23.86 9.35 0.62
N THR A 87 24.43 10.04 1.60
CA THR A 87 25.69 10.78 1.47
C THR A 87 26.66 10.40 2.59
N ASN A 88 27.95 10.62 2.36
CA ASN A 88 28.98 10.47 3.39
C ASN A 88 28.75 11.46 4.54
N GLY A 89 29.00 11.01 5.77
CA GLY A 89 28.95 11.85 6.97
C GLY A 89 30.34 12.24 7.48
N LEU A 90 30.39 13.23 8.38
CA LEU A 90 31.59 13.58 9.15
C LEU A 90 31.79 12.71 10.40
N TYR A 91 30.79 11.91 10.75
CA TYR A 91 30.83 11.00 11.89
C TYR A 91 31.62 9.74 11.54
N GLU A 92 32.60 9.37 12.37
CA GLU A 92 33.43 8.19 12.17
C GLU A 92 33.19 7.17 13.28
N PHE A 93 32.74 5.98 12.88
CA PHE A 93 32.40 4.88 13.78
C PHE A 93 33.43 3.76 13.66
N LYS A 94 34.27 3.59 14.68
CA LYS A 94 35.19 2.46 14.79
C LYS A 94 34.61 1.42 15.74
N PHE A 95 34.55 0.18 15.30
CA PHE A 95 33.86 -0.89 16.04
C PHE A 95 34.47 -1.10 17.43
N ARG A 96 33.64 -0.98 18.48
CA ARG A 96 34.03 -1.05 19.89
C ARG A 96 35.08 -0.03 20.35
N GLU A 97 35.19 1.09 19.67
CA GLU A 97 35.99 2.22 20.13
C GLU A 97 35.07 3.38 20.51
N ASP A 98 35.03 3.69 21.81
CA ASP A 98 34.26 4.81 22.34
C ASP A 98 34.93 6.12 21.97
N LYS A 99 34.11 7.11 21.61
CA LYS A 99 34.53 8.47 21.31
C LYS A 99 33.72 9.43 22.18
N ILE A 100 34.39 10.35 22.86
CA ILE A 100 33.73 11.26 23.80
C ILE A 100 34.04 12.70 23.38
N ASP A 101 32.99 13.48 23.15
CA ASP A 101 33.04 14.90 22.77
C ASP A 101 33.93 15.23 21.56
N GLU A 102 33.91 14.35 20.55
CA GLU A 102 34.62 14.58 19.30
C GLU A 102 34.01 15.75 18.54
N THR A 103 34.87 16.69 18.14
CA THR A 103 34.41 17.94 17.50
C THR A 103 34.27 17.72 16.00
N LEU A 104 33.08 17.95 15.44
CA LEU A 104 32.83 17.87 14.00
C LEU A 104 33.34 19.13 13.30
N CYS A 105 32.80 20.28 13.71
CA CYS A 105 33.19 21.57 13.17
C CYS A 105 32.82 22.71 14.15
N LYS A 106 33.43 23.87 13.93
CA LYS A 106 33.02 25.14 14.51
C LYS A 106 32.53 26.02 13.38
N GLN A 107 31.31 26.52 13.48
CA GLN A 107 30.73 27.37 12.46
C GLN A 107 30.08 28.61 13.08
N LYS A 108 30.08 29.70 12.31
CA LYS A 108 29.29 30.89 12.60
C LYS A 108 27.91 30.69 11.99
N LEU A 109 26.86 30.89 12.77
CA LEU A 109 25.48 30.84 12.28
C LEU A 109 24.99 32.25 11.95
N THR A 110 24.58 32.45 10.71
CA THR A 110 23.95 33.70 10.24
C THR A 110 22.49 33.77 10.68
N VAL A 111 21.90 34.97 10.64
CA VAL A 111 20.49 35.18 11.01
C VAL A 111 19.53 34.34 10.15
N ASP A 112 19.81 34.20 8.85
CA ASP A 112 19.00 33.40 7.93
C ASP A 112 19.07 31.90 8.24
N GLU A 113 20.26 31.40 8.59
CA GLU A 113 20.48 30.01 9.00
C GLU A 113 19.78 29.69 10.33
N ILE A 114 19.81 30.63 11.28
CA ILE A 114 19.06 30.54 12.53
C ILE A 114 17.56 30.51 12.25
N GLY A 115 17.06 31.37 11.37
CA GLY A 115 15.67 31.35 10.93
C GLY A 115 15.26 29.99 10.35
N THR A 116 16.14 29.38 9.56
CA THR A 116 15.92 28.03 8.99
C THR A 116 15.86 26.95 10.07
N PHE A 117 16.77 26.98 11.06
CA PHE A 117 16.74 26.06 12.19
C PHE A 117 15.51 26.26 13.08
N LYS A 118 15.10 27.50 13.35
CA LYS A 118 13.87 27.80 14.09
C LYS A 118 12.65 27.21 13.41
N GLN A 119 12.51 27.39 12.09
CA GLN A 119 11.41 26.79 11.33
C GLN A 119 11.44 25.25 11.41
N ALA A 120 12.62 24.65 11.31
CA ALA A 120 12.78 23.21 11.46
C ALA A 120 12.39 22.70 12.86
N ILE A 121 12.79 23.40 13.92
CA ILE A 121 12.47 23.05 15.32
C ILE A 121 10.96 23.23 15.58
N ASN A 122 10.36 24.32 15.10
CA ASN A 122 8.92 24.56 15.24
C ASN A 122 8.08 23.45 14.60
N ASN A 123 8.58 22.86 13.51
CA ASN A 123 7.92 21.77 12.79
C ASN A 123 8.39 20.37 13.25
N GLU A 124 9.08 20.27 14.39
CA GLU A 124 9.57 19.02 14.99
C GLU A 124 10.41 18.19 14.00
N PHE A 125 11.38 18.82 13.33
CA PHE A 125 12.21 18.12 12.36
C PHE A 125 13.06 17.03 13.01
N TYR A 126 13.03 15.85 12.39
CA TYR A 126 13.92 14.74 12.69
C TYR A 126 14.93 14.55 11.57
N PHE A 127 16.07 13.97 11.89
CA PHE A 127 17.00 13.40 10.91
C PHE A 127 16.90 11.87 10.93
N GLN A 128 17.19 11.25 9.80
CA GLN A 128 17.32 9.80 9.64
C GLN A 128 18.70 9.48 9.09
N PHE A 129 19.44 8.60 9.76
CA PHE A 129 20.74 8.10 9.32
C PHE A 129 20.75 6.57 9.25
N TYR A 130 21.81 6.02 8.66
CA TYR A 130 22.06 4.58 8.59
C TYR A 130 23.46 4.26 9.11
N LEU A 131 23.57 3.26 9.98
CA LEU A 131 24.83 2.64 10.40
C LEU A 131 24.68 1.13 10.24
N ASP A 132 25.59 0.48 9.49
CA ASP A 132 25.47 -0.96 9.18
C ASP A 132 24.08 -1.36 8.59
N ASP A 133 23.53 -0.49 7.72
CA ASP A 133 22.18 -0.57 7.15
C ASP A 133 21.01 -0.51 8.17
N LEU A 134 21.28 -0.24 9.44
CA LEU A 134 20.26 0.01 10.46
C LEU A 134 19.80 1.48 10.44
N PRO A 135 18.52 1.78 10.16
CA PRO A 135 18.01 3.13 10.23
C PRO A 135 17.85 3.57 11.69
N PHE A 136 18.17 4.82 11.98
CA PHE A 136 17.84 5.43 13.26
C PHE A 136 17.52 6.91 13.09
N TRP A 137 16.83 7.47 14.08
CA TRP A 137 16.31 8.83 14.03
C TRP A 137 16.70 9.61 15.28
N GLY A 138 16.78 10.92 15.12
CA GLY A 138 16.93 11.87 16.23
C GLY A 138 16.31 13.21 15.87
N PHE A 139 15.94 13.98 16.89
CA PHE A 139 15.44 15.34 16.71
C PHE A 139 16.60 16.34 16.61
N ILE A 140 16.36 17.43 15.89
CA ILE A 140 17.37 18.48 15.66
C ILE A 140 17.44 19.46 16.83
N GLY A 141 16.34 19.66 17.53
CA GLY A 141 16.25 20.56 18.66
C GLY A 141 15.01 20.31 19.49
N LYS A 142 14.79 21.17 20.49
CA LYS A 142 13.61 21.17 21.35
C LYS A 142 12.99 22.56 21.39
N LEU A 143 11.69 22.57 21.61
CA LEU A 143 10.92 23.77 21.88
C LEU A 143 10.45 23.70 23.34
N GLU A 144 10.71 24.74 24.10
CA GLU A 144 10.24 24.86 25.49
C GLU A 144 9.28 26.03 25.60
N ASP A 145 8.09 25.75 26.12
CA ASP A 145 7.06 26.75 26.39
C ASP A 145 7.16 27.16 27.86
N GLU A 146 7.77 28.33 28.09
CA GLU A 146 7.89 28.92 29.42
C GLU A 146 6.71 29.83 29.79
N SER A 147 5.60 29.80 29.04
CA SER A 147 4.41 30.61 29.36
C SER A 147 3.81 30.32 30.75
N PHE A 148 4.11 29.15 31.32
CA PHE A 148 3.72 28.75 32.68
C PHE A 148 4.77 29.06 33.76
N SER A 149 5.94 29.61 33.39
CA SER A 149 6.97 30.03 34.35
C SER A 149 6.67 31.46 34.85
N HIS A 150 7.08 31.75 36.09
CA HIS A 150 6.79 33.02 36.77
C HIS A 150 7.30 34.28 36.05
N ASP A 151 8.14 34.14 35.02
CA ASP A 151 8.84 35.23 34.32
C ASP A 151 8.16 35.70 33.03
N GLY A 152 6.99 35.15 32.66
CA GLY A 152 6.24 35.58 31.47
C GLY A 152 6.99 35.35 30.15
N GLY A 153 7.87 34.34 30.11
CA GLY A 153 8.70 34.01 28.96
C GLY A 153 7.89 33.41 27.81
N GLY A 154 8.13 33.89 26.58
CA GLY A 154 7.58 33.29 25.35
C GLY A 154 8.23 31.95 24.99
N LEU A 155 7.96 31.49 23.77
CA LEU A 155 8.53 30.24 23.22
C LEU A 155 10.05 30.33 23.07
N LYS A 156 10.80 29.40 23.67
CA LYS A 156 12.25 29.28 23.50
C LYS A 156 12.62 28.14 22.54
N TYR A 157 13.60 28.42 21.68
CA TYR A 157 14.08 27.49 20.65
C TYR A 157 15.51 27.05 20.97
N TYR A 158 15.71 25.75 21.15
CA TYR A 158 17.01 25.18 21.49
C TYR A 158 17.47 24.23 20.38
N LEU A 159 18.66 24.52 19.82
CA LEU A 159 19.32 23.68 18.82
C LEU A 159 20.28 22.70 19.52
N PHE A 160 20.16 21.39 19.25
CA PHE A 160 21.13 20.43 19.76
C PHE A 160 22.44 20.51 18.98
N THR A 161 23.54 20.82 19.67
CA THR A 161 24.87 20.87 19.06
C THR A 161 25.70 19.63 19.36
N HIS A 162 25.29 18.85 20.36
CA HIS A 162 25.89 17.56 20.70
C HIS A 162 24.93 16.40 20.44
N VAL A 163 25.39 15.41 19.66
CA VAL A 163 24.65 14.16 19.43
C VAL A 163 25.41 12.99 20.03
N GLN A 164 24.77 12.25 20.93
CA GLN A 164 25.29 11.01 21.49
C GLN A 164 24.70 9.82 20.74
N PHE A 165 25.57 8.95 20.24
CA PHE A 165 25.22 7.69 19.61
C PHE A 165 25.51 6.53 20.55
N ASP A 166 24.46 5.80 20.94
CA ASP A 166 24.61 4.56 21.69
C ASP A 166 24.49 3.40 20.70
N VAL A 167 25.59 2.68 20.50
CA VAL A 167 25.66 1.55 19.58
C VAL A 167 25.75 0.26 20.38
N LEU A 168 24.76 -0.60 20.17
CA LEU A 168 24.67 -1.91 20.79
C LEU A 168 25.26 -2.96 19.86
N TYR A 169 26.15 -3.79 20.39
CA TYR A 169 26.78 -4.88 19.66
C TYR A 169 26.58 -6.21 20.38
N ASN A 170 26.68 -7.30 19.61
CA ASN A 170 26.78 -8.66 20.15
C ASN A 170 27.78 -9.43 19.29
N GLY A 171 28.81 -10.01 19.92
CA GLY A 171 29.94 -10.57 19.19
C GLY A 171 30.53 -9.52 18.23
N ASN A 172 30.77 -9.90 16.98
CA ASN A 172 31.38 -9.02 15.98
C ASN A 172 30.36 -8.26 15.12
N GLY A 173 29.08 -8.25 15.50
CA GLY A 173 28.01 -7.60 14.73
C GLY A 173 27.39 -6.42 15.46
N VAL A 174 26.94 -5.42 14.70
CA VAL A 174 26.12 -4.31 15.20
C VAL A 174 24.66 -4.75 15.24
N VAL A 175 24.01 -4.55 16.38
CA VAL A 175 22.64 -5.01 16.62
C VAL A 175 21.66 -3.84 16.63
N GLU A 176 22.01 -2.75 17.31
CA GLU A 176 21.07 -1.65 17.51
C GLU A 176 21.81 -0.31 17.64
N VAL A 177 21.17 0.76 17.16
CA VAL A 177 21.73 2.12 17.23
C VAL A 177 20.67 3.06 17.77
N LYS A 178 21.08 3.98 18.65
CA LYS A 178 20.26 5.08 19.14
C LYS A 178 21.02 6.38 18.98
N ALA A 179 20.30 7.45 18.67
CA ALA A 179 20.84 8.80 18.65
C ALA A 179 20.04 9.66 19.62
N PHE A 180 20.75 10.41 20.47
CA PHE A 180 20.17 11.31 21.45
C PHE A 180 20.80 12.69 21.27
N GLY A 181 19.96 13.73 21.17
CA GLY A 181 20.42 15.10 21.34
C GLY A 181 20.57 15.39 22.83
N ASP A 182 21.72 15.89 23.27
CA ASP A 182 21.93 16.23 24.68
C ASP A 182 21.22 17.56 25.00
N PRO A 183 20.18 17.56 25.86
CA PRO A 183 19.45 18.77 26.20
C PRO A 183 20.27 19.78 27.01
N ASN A 184 21.36 19.34 27.66
CA ASN A 184 22.27 20.21 28.42
C ASN A 184 23.29 20.91 27.50
N ARG A 185 23.51 20.37 26.30
CA ARG A 185 24.40 20.92 25.27
C ARG A 185 23.58 21.40 24.08
N ALA A 186 22.64 22.29 24.39
CA ALA A 186 21.80 22.96 23.41
C ALA A 186 22.12 24.47 23.39
N VAL A 187 22.10 25.06 22.19
CA VAL A 187 22.27 26.50 22.01
C VAL A 187 20.90 27.13 21.90
N ASP A 188 20.64 28.15 22.73
CA ASP A 188 19.45 28.98 22.61
C ASP A 188 19.57 29.86 21.37
N ILE A 189 18.70 29.59 20.39
CA ILE A 189 18.62 30.33 19.14
C ILE A 189 17.41 31.26 19.11
N THR A 190 16.74 31.52 20.24
CA THR A 190 15.48 32.29 20.30
C THR A 190 15.65 33.71 19.79
N LYS A 191 16.83 34.32 19.98
CA LYS A 191 17.13 35.65 19.44
C LYS A 191 17.67 35.54 18.02
N ASP A 192 17.16 36.37 17.11
CA ASP A 192 17.63 36.46 15.72
C ASP A 192 18.95 37.25 15.63
N VAL A 193 19.96 36.77 16.33
CA VAL A 193 21.29 37.38 16.39
C VAL A 193 22.31 36.35 15.92
N GLU A 194 23.30 36.79 15.15
CA GLU A 194 24.40 35.93 14.73
C GLU A 194 25.08 35.30 15.96
N ILE A 195 25.30 33.98 15.89
CA ILE A 195 26.00 33.24 16.93
C ILE A 195 27.33 32.80 16.37
N ASP A 196 28.40 33.44 16.85
CA ASP A 196 29.76 33.08 16.49
C ASP A 196 30.19 31.79 17.23
N ASN A 197 30.98 30.96 16.54
CA ASN A 197 31.70 29.83 17.13
C ASN A 197 30.81 28.73 17.76
N VAL A 198 29.72 28.36 17.07
CA VAL A 198 28.91 27.19 17.45
C VAL A 198 29.72 25.91 17.20
N LYS A 199 30.09 25.22 18.28
CA LYS A 199 30.81 23.95 18.26
C LYS A 199 29.81 22.79 18.14
N PHE A 200 29.83 22.08 17.01
CA PHE A 200 29.13 20.80 16.87
C PHE A 200 30.05 19.66 17.29
N SER A 201 29.57 18.77 18.15
CA SER A 201 30.32 17.59 18.58
C SER A 201 29.44 16.35 18.67
N TYR A 202 30.09 15.19 18.78
CA TYR A 202 29.40 13.92 18.95
C TYR A 202 30.13 13.00 19.92
N SER A 203 29.39 12.05 20.47
CA SER A 203 29.97 10.96 21.25
C SER A 203 29.43 9.64 20.72
N VAL A 204 30.25 8.58 20.76
CA VAL A 204 29.87 7.22 20.40
C VAL A 204 30.19 6.33 21.59
N ILE A 205 29.17 5.62 22.09
CA ILE A 205 29.29 4.70 23.21
C ILE A 205 28.90 3.31 22.74
N TRP A 206 29.80 2.34 22.88
CA TRP A 206 29.59 0.95 22.50
C TRP A 206 29.20 0.11 23.71
N ASN A 207 27.97 -0.39 23.71
CA ASN A 207 27.46 -1.24 24.78
C ASN A 207 27.21 -2.67 24.29
N ASN A 208 27.60 -3.66 25.10
CA ASN A 208 27.34 -5.06 24.79
C ASN A 208 25.87 -5.42 25.05
N THR A 209 25.31 -6.33 24.26
CA THR A 209 23.94 -6.81 24.39
C THR A 209 23.82 -8.31 24.25
N GLU A 210 22.81 -8.88 24.91
CA GLU A 210 22.45 -10.30 24.80
C GLU A 210 21.61 -10.59 23.53
N LEU A 211 21.16 -9.55 22.81
CA LEU A 211 20.36 -9.71 21.61
C LEU A 211 21.19 -10.29 20.46
N HIS A 212 20.77 -11.42 19.93
CA HIS A 212 21.43 -12.02 18.77
C HIS A 212 21.26 -11.17 17.51
N PHE A 213 22.27 -11.20 16.65
CA PHE A 213 22.31 -10.47 15.38
C PHE A 213 21.09 -10.74 14.47
N GLU A 214 20.58 -11.98 14.45
CA GLU A 214 19.40 -12.36 13.66
C GLU A 214 18.15 -11.58 14.07
N ASN A 215 18.03 -11.23 15.35
CA ASN A 215 16.88 -10.50 15.90
C ASN A 215 17.07 -8.98 15.88
N ARG A 216 18.13 -8.45 15.23
CA ARG A 216 18.42 -7.01 15.19
C ARG A 216 17.28 -6.17 14.61
N MET A 217 16.51 -6.75 13.68
CA MET A 217 15.36 -6.08 13.06
C MET A 217 14.09 -6.15 13.92
N GLU A 218 14.08 -6.97 14.97
CA GLU A 218 12.90 -7.18 15.80
C GLU A 218 12.54 -5.91 16.58
N ARG A 219 13.50 -5.09 17.01
CA ARG A 219 13.22 -3.79 17.67
C ARG A 219 12.29 -2.91 16.84
N TYR A 220 12.57 -2.80 15.55
CA TYR A 220 11.77 -1.99 14.63
C TYR A 220 10.36 -2.57 14.41
N SER A 221 10.19 -3.87 14.63
CA SER A 221 8.88 -4.52 14.71
C SER A 221 8.20 -4.36 16.07
N ARG A 222 8.96 -4.34 17.19
CA ARG A 222 8.45 -4.29 18.57
C ARG A 222 7.89 -2.95 18.99
N ALA A 223 8.25 -1.85 18.32
CA ALA A 223 7.60 -0.55 18.56
C ALA A 223 6.06 -0.60 18.34
N SER A 224 5.57 -1.58 17.56
CA SER A 224 4.13 -1.88 17.42
C SER A 224 3.53 -2.73 18.56
N LEU A 225 4.37 -3.39 19.38
CA LEU A 225 3.99 -4.45 20.31
C LEU A 225 3.87 -3.98 21.77
N LEU A 226 3.96 -2.67 22.04
CA LEU A 226 3.68 -2.10 23.37
C LEU A 226 2.32 -2.64 23.90
N PRO A 227 2.24 -3.08 25.17
CA PRO A 227 1.12 -3.87 25.68
C PRO A 227 -0.25 -3.19 25.56
N LEU A 228 -0.30 -1.86 25.63
CA LEU A 228 -1.52 -1.06 25.40
C LEU A 228 -2.07 -1.22 23.97
N TYR A 229 -1.20 -1.35 22.97
CA TYR A 229 -1.60 -1.47 21.56
C TYR A 229 -2.07 -2.90 21.24
N ARG A 230 -1.45 -3.92 21.83
CA ARG A 230 -1.87 -5.33 21.65
C ARG A 230 -3.33 -5.58 22.05
N GLN A 231 -3.78 -4.99 23.16
CA GLN A 231 -5.19 -5.10 23.60
C GLN A 231 -6.16 -4.44 22.61
N VAL A 232 -5.81 -3.26 22.09
CA VAL A 232 -6.63 -2.55 21.08
C VAL A 232 -6.69 -3.33 19.76
N HIS A 233 -5.59 -3.96 19.34
CA HIS A 233 -5.54 -4.77 18.11
C HIS A 233 -6.40 -6.03 18.21
N TRP A 234 -6.32 -6.78 19.31
CA TRP A 234 -7.16 -7.96 19.52
C TRP A 234 -8.64 -7.58 19.65
N PHE A 235 -8.95 -6.48 20.33
CA PHE A 235 -10.32 -5.96 20.40
C PHE A 235 -10.87 -5.62 19.02
N SER A 236 -10.09 -4.92 18.19
CA SER A 236 -10.48 -4.61 16.80
C SER A 236 -10.69 -5.88 15.95
N PHE A 237 -9.88 -6.91 16.19
CA PHE A 237 -10.00 -8.20 15.51
C PHE A 237 -11.30 -8.92 15.87
N VAL A 238 -11.57 -9.10 17.17
CA VAL A 238 -12.80 -9.74 17.66
C VAL A 238 -14.03 -8.97 17.20
N ASN A 239 -14.01 -7.64 17.32
CA ASN A 239 -15.11 -6.79 16.88
C ASN A 239 -15.40 -6.97 15.38
N SER A 240 -14.36 -7.10 14.55
CA SER A 240 -14.54 -7.34 13.12
C SER A 240 -15.25 -8.66 12.83
N ILE A 241 -14.87 -9.74 13.51
CA ILE A 241 -15.50 -11.06 13.35
C ILE A 241 -16.96 -11.03 13.81
N VAL A 242 -17.26 -10.36 14.92
CA VAL A 242 -18.62 -10.21 15.43
C VAL A 242 -19.50 -9.45 14.44
N ILE A 243 -19.03 -8.32 13.91
CA ILE A 243 -19.75 -7.54 12.90
C ILE A 243 -20.02 -8.39 11.65
N ILE A 244 -19.05 -9.20 11.22
CA ILE A 244 -19.22 -10.09 10.07
C ILE A 244 -20.29 -11.14 10.35
N LEU A 245 -20.24 -11.84 11.48
CA LEU A 245 -21.24 -12.86 11.83
C LEU A 245 -22.66 -12.26 11.89
N LEU A 246 -22.79 -11.05 12.44
CA LEU A 246 -24.06 -10.32 12.47
C LEU A 246 -24.53 -9.94 11.06
N LEU A 247 -23.64 -9.43 10.20
CA LEU A 247 -23.96 -9.08 8.81
C LEU A 247 -24.35 -10.31 7.99
N VAL A 248 -23.61 -11.41 8.12
CA VAL A 248 -23.91 -12.69 7.47
C VAL A 248 -25.27 -13.20 7.92
N GLY A 249 -25.55 -13.16 9.24
CA GLY A 249 -26.84 -13.55 9.80
C GLY A 249 -27.99 -12.69 9.28
N LEU A 250 -27.80 -11.37 9.22
CA LEU A 250 -28.80 -10.43 8.70
C LEU A 250 -29.06 -10.65 7.20
N LEU A 251 -28.02 -10.82 6.39
CA LEU A 251 -28.15 -11.13 4.97
C LEU A 251 -28.84 -12.49 4.75
N ALA A 252 -28.47 -13.52 5.52
CA ALA A 252 -29.11 -14.83 5.44
C ALA A 252 -30.61 -14.78 5.82
N LEU A 253 -30.98 -13.98 6.82
CA LEU A 253 -32.38 -13.74 7.19
C LEU A 253 -33.13 -13.00 6.07
N ILE A 254 -32.52 -11.98 5.47
CA ILE A 254 -33.11 -11.26 4.32
C ILE A 254 -33.32 -12.24 3.15
N TYR A 255 -32.32 -13.03 2.78
CA TYR A 255 -32.46 -14.02 1.70
C TYR A 255 -33.50 -15.08 2.03
N SER A 256 -33.52 -15.63 3.24
CA SER A 256 -34.51 -16.64 3.63
C SER A 256 -35.93 -16.08 3.61
N ARG A 257 -36.13 -14.84 4.08
CA ARG A 257 -37.43 -14.17 3.98
C ARG A 257 -37.84 -13.92 2.54
N HIS A 258 -36.93 -13.44 1.70
CA HIS A 258 -37.22 -13.16 0.29
C HIS A 258 -37.49 -14.44 -0.49
N LEU A 259 -36.65 -15.48 -0.33
CA LEU A 259 -36.85 -16.79 -0.92
C LEU A 259 -38.17 -17.43 -0.47
N LYS A 260 -38.52 -17.37 0.82
CA LYS A 260 -39.82 -17.87 1.31
C LYS A 260 -41.00 -17.11 0.70
N SER A 261 -40.88 -15.79 0.58
CA SER A 261 -41.89 -14.94 -0.05
C SER A 261 -42.05 -15.28 -1.54
N ASP A 262 -40.94 -15.43 -2.25
CA ASP A 262 -40.91 -15.78 -3.67
C ASP A 262 -41.48 -17.19 -3.87
N MET A 263 -41.01 -18.19 -3.11
CA MET A 263 -41.53 -19.57 -3.16
C MET A 263 -43.03 -19.64 -2.86
N LYS A 264 -43.53 -18.86 -1.90
CA LYS A 264 -44.97 -18.79 -1.60
C LYS A 264 -45.75 -18.23 -2.80
N LYS A 265 -45.23 -17.18 -3.44
CA LYS A 265 -45.81 -16.59 -4.66
C LYS A 265 -45.84 -17.60 -5.82
N TYR A 266 -44.78 -18.41 -5.99
CA TYR A 266 -44.74 -19.48 -6.99
C TYR A 266 -45.68 -20.65 -6.69
N SER A 267 -45.84 -21.03 -5.42
CA SER A 267 -46.72 -22.13 -5.03
C SER A 267 -48.21 -21.83 -5.26
N SER A 268 -48.59 -20.56 -5.25
CA SER A 268 -49.96 -20.08 -5.48
C SER A 268 -50.23 -19.63 -6.93
N ALA A 269 -49.25 -19.72 -7.82
CA ALA A 269 -49.32 -19.22 -9.20
C ALA A 269 -49.74 -20.32 -10.19
N ASN A 270 -50.62 -19.98 -11.14
CA ASN A 270 -51.03 -20.87 -12.25
C ASN A 270 -49.84 -21.21 -13.17
N GLU A 271 -49.96 -22.24 -14.03
CA GLU A 271 -48.85 -22.69 -14.91
C GLU A 271 -48.30 -21.58 -15.82
N GLU A 272 -49.14 -20.63 -16.26
CA GLU A 272 -48.75 -19.46 -17.06
C GLU A 272 -47.97 -18.40 -16.24
N ASP A 273 -48.24 -18.30 -14.92
CA ASP A 273 -47.56 -17.37 -14.01
C ASP A 273 -46.21 -17.93 -13.49
N ARG A 274 -45.95 -19.23 -13.67
CA ARG A 274 -44.64 -19.86 -13.35
C ARG A 274 -43.52 -19.39 -14.26
N GLU A 275 -43.85 -18.79 -15.41
CA GLU A 275 -42.91 -18.14 -16.32
C GLU A 275 -42.54 -16.71 -15.92
N VAL A 276 -43.03 -16.18 -14.78
CA VAL A 276 -42.78 -14.78 -14.34
C VAL A 276 -41.67 -14.74 -13.29
N GLY A 277 -40.70 -13.82 -13.45
CA GLY A 277 -39.58 -13.62 -12.52
C GLY A 277 -38.22 -14.04 -13.09
N TRP A 278 -37.22 -14.28 -12.21
CA TRP A 278 -35.84 -14.54 -12.65
C TRP A 278 -35.71 -15.75 -13.61
N LYS A 279 -36.58 -16.76 -13.52
CA LYS A 279 -36.59 -17.91 -14.46
C LYS A 279 -36.92 -17.49 -15.92
N SER A 280 -37.66 -16.39 -16.11
CA SER A 280 -38.11 -15.89 -17.43
C SER A 280 -36.97 -15.33 -18.29
N ILE A 281 -35.89 -14.89 -17.64
CA ILE A 281 -34.77 -14.15 -18.25
C ILE A 281 -33.63 -15.09 -18.69
N HIS A 282 -33.79 -16.41 -18.59
CA HIS A 282 -32.72 -17.38 -18.88
C HIS A 282 -32.07 -17.17 -20.26
N GLY A 283 -32.82 -16.68 -21.26
CA GLY A 283 -32.32 -16.36 -22.60
C GLY A 283 -31.65 -14.98 -22.74
N ASP A 284 -31.86 -14.06 -21.81
CA ASP A 284 -31.37 -12.66 -21.89
C ASP A 284 -30.21 -12.38 -20.93
N VAL A 285 -30.08 -13.13 -19.84
CA VAL A 285 -29.02 -12.98 -18.81
C VAL A 285 -27.61 -13.20 -19.36
N PHE A 286 -27.47 -14.07 -20.36
CA PHE A 286 -26.19 -14.42 -20.96
C PHE A 286 -25.90 -13.66 -22.26
N LYS A 287 -26.70 -12.65 -22.59
CA LYS A 287 -26.43 -11.78 -23.74
C LYS A 287 -25.09 -11.07 -23.57
N HIS A 288 -24.48 -10.78 -24.71
CA HIS A 288 -23.19 -10.10 -24.79
C HIS A 288 -23.23 -8.77 -24.00
N PRO A 289 -22.30 -8.54 -23.05
CA PRO A 289 -22.33 -7.34 -22.23
C PRO A 289 -22.04 -6.08 -23.06
N PRO A 290 -22.68 -4.94 -22.75
CA PRO A 290 -22.33 -3.68 -23.38
C PRO A 290 -20.88 -3.32 -23.03
N ASN A 291 -20.09 -2.82 -24.00
CA ASN A 291 -18.67 -2.51 -23.81
C ASN A 291 -17.84 -3.65 -23.19
N SER A 292 -18.00 -4.88 -23.71
CA SER A 292 -17.31 -6.09 -23.25
C SER A 292 -15.79 -5.92 -23.11
N SER A 293 -15.14 -5.19 -24.03
CA SER A 293 -13.69 -4.95 -23.97
C SER A 293 -13.26 -4.23 -22.70
N LEU A 294 -14.00 -3.21 -22.25
CA LEU A 294 -13.68 -2.45 -21.03
C LEU A 294 -14.02 -3.26 -19.78
N LEU A 295 -15.13 -3.98 -19.78
CA LEU A 295 -15.54 -4.84 -18.67
C LEU A 295 -14.48 -5.91 -18.38
N PHE A 296 -14.03 -6.64 -19.41
CA PHE A 296 -13.04 -7.70 -19.24
C PHE A 296 -11.63 -7.16 -19.00
N ALA A 297 -11.33 -5.94 -19.46
CA ALA A 297 -10.12 -5.23 -19.03
C ALA A 297 -10.16 -4.94 -17.51
N VAL A 298 -11.24 -4.37 -16.99
CA VAL A 298 -11.44 -4.12 -15.54
C VAL A 298 -11.29 -5.40 -14.71
N VAL A 299 -11.93 -6.50 -15.15
CA VAL A 299 -11.85 -7.79 -14.46
C VAL A 299 -10.42 -8.34 -14.50
N GLY A 300 -9.73 -8.23 -15.64
CA GLY A 300 -8.34 -8.68 -15.78
C GLY A 300 -7.37 -7.89 -14.89
N THR A 301 -7.44 -6.57 -14.92
CA THR A 301 -6.61 -5.71 -14.06
C THR A 301 -6.89 -5.94 -12.58
N GLY A 302 -8.16 -6.06 -12.19
CA GLY A 302 -8.54 -6.38 -10.82
C GLY A 302 -7.98 -7.72 -10.36
N THR A 303 -7.91 -8.72 -11.26
CA THR A 303 -7.30 -10.02 -10.93
C THR A 303 -5.79 -9.98 -10.81
N GLN A 304 -5.11 -9.19 -11.64
CA GLN A 304 -3.68 -8.95 -11.50
C GLN A 304 -3.38 -8.29 -10.14
N LEU A 305 -4.10 -7.24 -9.79
CA LEU A 305 -3.93 -6.52 -8.53
C LEU A 305 -4.27 -7.37 -7.31
N LEU A 306 -5.27 -8.25 -7.42
CA LEU A 306 -5.59 -9.22 -6.36
C LEU A 306 -4.45 -10.23 -6.15
N ILE A 307 -3.88 -10.77 -7.23
CA ILE A 307 -2.73 -11.70 -7.14
C ILE A 307 -1.52 -10.99 -6.52
N LEU A 308 -1.23 -9.76 -6.97
CA LEU A 308 -0.18 -8.91 -6.39
C LEU A 308 -0.37 -8.75 -4.87
N LEU A 309 -1.57 -8.35 -4.45
CA LEU A 309 -1.89 -8.15 -3.03
C LEU A 309 -1.73 -9.44 -2.22
N CYS A 310 -2.22 -10.57 -2.73
CA CYS A 310 -2.08 -11.86 -2.07
C CYS A 310 -0.61 -12.30 -1.94
N VAL A 311 0.20 -12.13 -2.99
CA VAL A 311 1.62 -12.51 -2.98
C VAL A 311 2.41 -11.62 -2.00
N ILE A 312 2.18 -10.30 -2.00
CA ILE A 312 2.85 -9.38 -1.07
C ILE A 312 2.49 -9.72 0.38
N LEU A 313 1.21 -9.95 0.67
CA LEU A 313 0.77 -10.32 2.02
C LEU A 313 1.32 -11.68 2.45
N PHE A 314 1.42 -12.65 1.53
CA PHE A 314 2.02 -13.95 1.81
C PHE A 314 3.51 -13.84 2.12
N LEU A 315 4.27 -13.06 1.33
CA LEU A 315 5.69 -12.81 1.56
C LEU A 315 5.93 -12.03 2.87
N ALA A 316 5.05 -11.09 3.21
CA ALA A 316 5.05 -10.39 4.49
C ALA A 316 4.72 -11.32 5.66
N PHE A 317 3.80 -12.27 5.48
CA PHE A 317 3.45 -13.27 6.49
C PHE A 317 4.59 -14.25 6.79
N ILE A 318 5.36 -14.67 5.76
CA ILE A 318 6.57 -15.48 5.96
C ILE A 318 7.68 -14.68 6.66
N GLY A 319 7.61 -13.35 6.65
CA GLY A 319 8.64 -12.48 7.21
C GLY A 319 9.76 -12.17 6.23
N THR A 320 9.62 -12.43 4.93
CA THR A 320 10.66 -12.07 3.95
C THR A 320 10.67 -10.56 3.63
N LEU A 321 9.51 -9.90 3.75
CA LEU A 321 9.33 -8.47 3.52
C LEU A 321 9.25 -7.73 4.85
N TYR A 322 10.40 -7.33 5.39
CA TYR A 322 10.46 -6.39 6.50
C TYR A 322 10.39 -4.94 5.98
N PRO A 323 9.56 -4.05 6.56
CA PRO A 323 9.46 -2.64 6.14
C PRO A 323 10.78 -1.88 6.16
N TYR A 324 11.71 -2.31 7.01
CA TYR A 324 13.02 -1.71 7.21
C TYR A 324 14.12 -2.35 6.36
N ASN A 325 13.81 -3.38 5.55
CA ASN A 325 14.76 -3.87 4.57
C ASN A 325 14.87 -2.83 3.44
N ARG A 326 16.05 -2.20 3.36
CA ARG A 326 16.33 -0.98 2.61
C ARG A 326 15.95 -1.12 1.12
N GLY A 327 14.86 -0.46 0.71
CA GLY A 327 14.33 -0.52 -0.66
C GLY A 327 13.78 -1.89 -1.11
N GLY A 328 13.84 -2.93 -0.27
CA GLY A 328 13.46 -4.29 -0.62
C GLY A 328 11.98 -4.42 -0.97
N LEU A 329 11.11 -3.81 -0.16
CA LEU A 329 9.66 -3.83 -0.38
C LEU A 329 9.28 -3.19 -1.73
N SER A 330 9.85 -2.02 -2.04
CA SER A 330 9.59 -1.29 -3.27
C SER A 330 10.10 -2.03 -4.51
N ASN A 331 11.29 -2.64 -4.43
CA ASN A 331 11.81 -3.51 -5.50
C ASN A 331 10.93 -4.74 -5.73
N CYS A 332 10.54 -5.44 -4.65
CA CYS A 332 9.64 -6.59 -4.74
C CYS A 332 8.28 -6.21 -5.34
N LEU A 333 7.74 -5.04 -4.98
CA LEU A 333 6.47 -4.57 -5.51
C LEU A 333 6.54 -4.36 -7.03
N VAL A 334 7.56 -3.67 -7.54
CA VAL A 334 7.75 -3.45 -8.99
C VAL A 334 7.94 -4.78 -9.72
N PHE A 335 8.72 -5.70 -9.15
CA PHE A 335 8.99 -7.00 -9.74
C PHE A 335 7.74 -7.89 -9.80
N ILE A 336 7.02 -8.05 -8.69
CA ILE A 336 5.80 -8.86 -8.62
C ILE A 336 4.70 -8.24 -9.51
N PHE A 337 4.57 -6.91 -9.54
CA PHE A 337 3.63 -6.23 -10.42
C PHE A 337 3.90 -6.58 -11.89
N THR A 338 5.17 -6.56 -12.29
CA THR A 338 5.59 -6.88 -13.66
C THR A 338 5.31 -8.33 -14.01
N LEU A 339 5.61 -9.29 -13.13
CA LEU A 339 5.29 -10.71 -13.34
C LEU A 339 3.78 -10.97 -13.36
N SER A 340 3.02 -10.27 -12.53
CA SER A 340 1.58 -10.45 -12.43
C SER A 340 0.81 -10.01 -13.69
N SER A 341 1.43 -9.21 -14.58
CA SER A 341 0.84 -8.75 -15.85
C SER A 341 0.36 -9.89 -16.75
N VAL A 342 1.01 -11.06 -16.70
CA VAL A 342 0.57 -12.27 -17.43
C VAL A 342 -0.86 -12.67 -17.04
N PHE A 343 -1.21 -12.56 -15.76
CA PHE A 343 -2.54 -12.94 -15.28
C PHE A 343 -3.63 -11.95 -15.70
N ALA A 344 -3.31 -10.65 -15.82
CA ALA A 344 -4.23 -9.67 -16.40
C ALA A 344 -4.55 -10.02 -17.85
N GLY A 345 -3.51 -10.22 -18.68
CA GLY A 345 -3.68 -10.57 -20.09
C GLY A 345 -4.47 -11.87 -20.27
N TYR A 346 -4.12 -12.90 -19.49
CA TYR A 346 -4.83 -14.18 -19.50
C TYR A 346 -6.31 -14.03 -19.15
N SER A 347 -6.62 -13.37 -18.04
CA SER A 347 -8.01 -13.21 -17.58
C SER A 347 -8.83 -12.40 -18.57
N THR A 348 -8.30 -11.28 -19.06
CA THR A 348 -9.00 -10.43 -20.03
C THR A 348 -9.29 -11.16 -21.33
N ALA A 349 -8.28 -11.80 -21.94
CA ALA A 349 -8.46 -12.51 -23.21
C ALA A 349 -9.36 -13.75 -23.07
N SER A 350 -9.25 -14.48 -21.94
CA SER A 350 -10.07 -15.68 -21.69
C SER A 350 -11.55 -15.36 -21.53
N PHE A 351 -11.90 -14.27 -20.83
CA PHE A 351 -13.29 -13.83 -20.70
C PHE A 351 -13.81 -13.16 -21.97
N HIS A 352 -13.01 -12.36 -22.66
CA HIS A 352 -13.42 -11.76 -23.92
C HIS A 352 -13.69 -12.82 -25.00
N GLY A 353 -12.78 -13.80 -25.12
CA GLY A 353 -12.89 -14.91 -26.06
C GLY A 353 -14.08 -15.85 -25.82
N GLN A 354 -14.72 -15.78 -24.64
CA GLN A 354 -15.95 -16.53 -24.36
C GLN A 354 -17.17 -15.96 -25.11
N PHE A 355 -17.16 -14.68 -25.48
CA PHE A 355 -18.30 -14.00 -26.08
C PHE A 355 -18.05 -13.50 -27.51
N ALA A 356 -16.81 -13.17 -27.86
CA ALA A 356 -16.43 -12.69 -29.20
C ALA A 356 -15.14 -13.35 -29.68
N GLU A 357 -15.07 -13.71 -30.97
CA GLU A 357 -13.90 -14.35 -31.58
C GLU A 357 -12.78 -13.35 -31.88
N ASP A 358 -13.13 -12.10 -32.20
CA ASP A 358 -12.23 -11.01 -32.56
C ASP A 358 -12.23 -9.89 -31.50
N GLY A 359 -11.20 -9.04 -31.48
CA GLY A 359 -11.13 -7.86 -30.60
C GLY A 359 -10.52 -8.09 -29.20
N TRP A 360 -9.97 -9.29 -28.94
CA TRP A 360 -9.29 -9.59 -27.67
C TRP A 360 -8.01 -8.76 -27.49
N GLU A 361 -7.30 -8.43 -28.58
CA GLU A 361 -6.08 -7.62 -28.57
C GLU A 361 -6.33 -6.21 -27.99
N ARG A 362 -7.39 -5.55 -28.45
CA ARG A 362 -7.81 -4.24 -27.94
C ARG A 362 -8.15 -4.31 -26.45
N SER A 363 -8.79 -5.38 -26.02
CA SER A 363 -9.16 -5.58 -24.60
C SER A 363 -7.92 -5.78 -23.73
N VAL A 364 -6.93 -6.55 -24.19
CA VAL A 364 -5.65 -6.72 -23.50
C VAL A 364 -4.86 -5.41 -23.44
N GLY A 365 -4.84 -4.63 -24.52
CA GLY A 365 -4.23 -3.29 -24.51
C GLY A 365 -4.90 -2.34 -23.49
N LEU A 366 -6.24 -2.35 -23.43
CA LEU A 366 -6.99 -1.60 -22.42
C LEU A 366 -6.64 -2.05 -20.99
N ALA A 367 -6.48 -3.35 -20.75
CA ALA A 367 -6.07 -3.86 -19.43
C ALA A 367 -4.69 -3.33 -19.01
N GLY A 368 -3.74 -3.19 -19.95
CA GLY A 368 -2.44 -2.60 -19.66
C GLY A 368 -2.52 -1.12 -19.24
N ILE A 369 -3.40 -0.34 -19.87
CA ILE A 369 -3.50 1.11 -19.67
C ILE A 369 -4.40 1.46 -18.48
N LEU A 370 -5.42 0.65 -18.17
CA LEU A 370 -6.48 1.01 -17.25
C LEU A 370 -5.98 1.37 -15.84
N TYR A 371 -5.03 0.61 -15.29
CA TYR A 371 -4.42 0.94 -13.99
C TYR A 371 -3.17 1.81 -14.14
N ILE A 372 -2.28 1.47 -15.08
CA ILE A 372 -0.98 2.14 -15.23
C ILE A 372 -1.14 3.59 -15.68
N GLY A 373 -2.09 3.88 -16.58
CA GLY A 373 -2.33 5.22 -17.12
C GLY A 373 -2.67 6.25 -16.04
N PRO A 374 -3.75 6.06 -15.26
CA PRO A 374 -4.08 6.95 -14.15
C PRO A 374 -2.95 7.09 -13.12
N VAL A 375 -2.31 5.98 -12.75
CA VAL A 375 -1.17 6.00 -11.80
C VAL A 375 -0.01 6.82 -12.35
N PHE A 376 0.32 6.68 -13.63
CA PHE A 376 1.40 7.44 -14.27
C PHE A 376 1.08 8.94 -14.33
N VAL A 377 -0.17 9.32 -14.62
CA VAL A 377 -0.61 10.72 -14.62
C VAL A 377 -0.53 11.32 -13.22
N THR A 378 -1.09 10.64 -12.21
CA THR A 378 -1.02 11.08 -10.83
C THR A 378 0.43 11.18 -10.36
N PHE A 379 1.25 10.17 -10.63
CA PHE A 379 2.67 10.18 -10.31
C PHE A 379 3.42 11.34 -10.96
N SER A 380 3.14 11.64 -12.24
CA SER A 380 3.75 12.77 -12.95
C SER A 380 3.41 14.11 -12.31
N ILE A 381 2.14 14.33 -11.94
CA ILE A 381 1.71 15.54 -11.23
C ILE A 381 2.41 15.65 -9.87
N LEU A 382 2.43 14.56 -9.09
CA LEU A 382 3.10 14.55 -7.79
C LEU A 382 4.60 14.80 -7.90
N ASN A 383 5.26 14.25 -8.92
CA ASN A 383 6.68 14.46 -9.14
C ASN A 383 7.00 15.91 -9.53
N VAL A 384 6.15 16.58 -10.32
CA VAL A 384 6.28 18.02 -10.61
C VAL A 384 6.19 18.84 -9.32
N ILE A 385 5.24 18.52 -8.44
CA ILE A 385 5.11 19.19 -7.13
C ILE A 385 6.36 18.92 -6.27
N ALA A 386 6.83 17.67 -6.19
CA ALA A 386 8.02 17.30 -5.44
C ALA A 386 9.30 18.02 -5.93
N ILE A 387 9.42 18.23 -7.25
CA ILE A 387 10.51 19.01 -7.85
C ILE A 387 10.43 20.47 -7.42
N SER A 388 9.23 21.08 -7.43
CA SER A 388 9.02 22.48 -7.01
C SER A 388 9.50 22.74 -5.58
N TYR A 389 9.21 21.80 -4.66
CA TYR A 389 9.60 21.89 -3.25
C TYR A 389 11.01 21.33 -2.94
N ARG A 390 11.76 20.82 -3.93
CA ARG A 390 13.12 20.23 -3.75
C ARG A 390 13.20 19.08 -2.72
N VAL A 391 12.13 18.31 -2.61
CA VAL A 391 11.97 17.19 -1.67
C VAL A 391 12.74 15.96 -2.16
N THR A 392 13.28 15.11 -1.28
CA THR A 392 14.02 13.88 -1.65
C THR A 392 13.14 12.84 -2.31
N ALA A 393 11.82 12.86 -2.05
CA ALA A 393 10.81 12.04 -2.70
C ALA A 393 10.68 12.30 -4.22
N ARG A 394 11.32 13.35 -4.75
CA ARG A 394 11.42 13.56 -6.21
C ARG A 394 12.16 12.39 -6.86
N LEU A 395 11.58 11.80 -7.89
CA LEU A 395 12.28 10.79 -8.68
C LEU A 395 13.10 11.48 -9.77
N PRO A 396 14.41 11.14 -9.90
CA PRO A 396 15.24 11.66 -10.96
C PRO A 396 14.79 11.07 -12.29
N LEU A 397 15.01 11.81 -13.38
CA LEU A 397 14.59 11.41 -14.74
C LEU A 397 15.13 10.03 -15.13
N GLY A 398 16.35 9.68 -14.71
CA GLY A 398 16.94 8.37 -14.96
C GLY A 398 16.09 7.21 -14.40
N SER A 399 15.60 7.32 -13.16
CA SER A 399 14.75 6.29 -12.56
C SER A 399 13.39 6.17 -13.26
N ILE A 400 12.83 7.29 -13.71
CA ILE A 400 11.58 7.30 -14.49
C ILE A 400 11.77 6.56 -15.81
N ILE A 401 12.87 6.81 -16.52
CA ILE A 401 13.21 6.11 -17.77
C ILE A 401 13.38 4.60 -17.51
N VAL A 402 14.09 4.21 -16.44
CA VAL A 402 14.25 2.79 -16.07
C VAL A 402 12.90 2.11 -15.83
N ILE A 403 11.99 2.76 -15.10
CA ILE A 403 10.64 2.24 -14.85
C ILE A 403 9.85 2.13 -16.16
N LEU A 404 9.90 3.14 -17.02
CA LEU A 404 9.23 3.11 -18.34
C LEU A 404 9.80 2.00 -19.24
N CYS A 405 11.11 1.80 -19.26
CA CYS A 405 11.75 0.72 -20.00
C CYS A 405 11.32 -0.65 -19.45
N LEU A 406 11.28 -0.81 -18.13
CA LEU A 406 10.83 -2.05 -17.50
C LEU A 406 9.37 -2.35 -17.86
N PHE A 407 8.49 -1.34 -17.89
CA PHE A 407 7.13 -1.53 -18.36
C PHE A 407 7.05 -1.86 -19.85
N ALA A 408 7.78 -1.14 -20.70
CA ALA A 408 7.75 -1.31 -22.15
C ALA A 408 8.32 -2.65 -22.63
N PHE A 409 9.46 -3.07 -22.09
CA PHE A 409 10.19 -4.26 -22.55
C PHE A 409 9.86 -5.53 -21.78
N VAL A 410 9.28 -5.43 -20.58
CA VAL A 410 8.99 -6.60 -19.74
C VAL A 410 7.49 -6.74 -19.53
N ALA A 411 6.82 -5.73 -18.95
CA ALA A 411 5.40 -5.84 -18.60
C ALA A 411 4.47 -5.95 -19.84
N ILE A 412 4.68 -5.14 -20.89
CA ILE A 412 3.84 -5.18 -22.10
C ILE A 412 3.97 -6.54 -22.83
N PRO A 413 5.18 -7.08 -23.08
CA PRO A 413 5.32 -8.42 -23.66
C PRO A 413 4.70 -9.52 -22.80
N LEU A 414 4.89 -9.49 -21.48
CA LEU A 414 4.27 -10.46 -20.56
C LEU A 414 2.74 -10.38 -20.57
N LEU A 415 2.17 -9.17 -20.62
CA LEU A 415 0.74 -8.94 -20.76
C LEU A 415 0.21 -9.53 -22.08
N ALA A 416 0.87 -9.24 -23.20
CA ALA A 416 0.50 -9.77 -24.52
C ALA A 416 0.62 -11.29 -24.56
N PHE A 417 1.68 -11.85 -24.00
CA PHE A 417 1.89 -13.29 -23.87
C PHE A 417 0.78 -13.96 -23.05
N GLY A 418 0.42 -13.36 -21.91
CA GLY A 418 -0.74 -13.78 -21.12
C GLY A 418 -2.03 -13.75 -21.92
N GLY A 419 -2.23 -12.69 -22.73
CA GLY A 419 -3.35 -12.55 -23.65
C GLY A 419 -3.46 -13.69 -24.67
N VAL A 420 -2.35 -14.03 -25.35
CA VAL A 420 -2.30 -15.13 -26.32
C VAL A 420 -2.65 -16.47 -25.64
N ILE A 421 -2.10 -16.73 -24.45
CA ILE A 421 -2.43 -17.94 -23.67
C ILE A 421 -3.91 -17.96 -23.30
N GLY A 422 -4.45 -16.84 -22.81
CA GLY A 422 -5.86 -16.72 -22.43
C GLY A 422 -6.82 -16.96 -23.59
N TYR A 423 -6.47 -16.45 -24.78
CA TYR A 423 -7.25 -16.65 -26.00
C TYR A 423 -7.23 -18.10 -26.49
N ARG A 424 -6.07 -18.76 -26.44
CA ARG A 424 -5.90 -20.17 -26.87
C ARG A 424 -6.52 -21.17 -25.90
N LEU A 425 -6.39 -20.93 -24.60
CA LEU A 425 -6.92 -21.81 -23.55
C LEU A 425 -8.36 -21.48 -23.14
N ARG A 426 -9.07 -20.67 -23.92
CA ARG A 426 -10.45 -20.27 -23.59
C ARG A 426 -11.37 -21.49 -23.54
N SER A 427 -12.18 -21.58 -22.49
CA SER A 427 -13.32 -22.50 -22.48
C SER A 427 -14.39 -21.91 -23.39
N LYS A 428 -14.96 -22.73 -24.28
CA LYS A 428 -16.17 -22.34 -25.01
C LYS A 428 -17.25 -22.02 -23.97
N PHE A 429 -17.88 -20.85 -24.09
CA PHE A 429 -18.96 -20.47 -23.19
C PHE A 429 -20.17 -21.36 -23.50
N GLN A 430 -20.45 -22.33 -22.63
CA GLN A 430 -21.66 -23.12 -22.73
C GLN A 430 -22.81 -22.29 -22.19
N VAL A 431 -23.54 -21.61 -23.07
CA VAL A 431 -24.80 -20.95 -22.68
C VAL A 431 -25.78 -22.07 -22.30
N PRO A 432 -26.39 -22.05 -21.10
CA PRO A 432 -27.35 -23.09 -20.69
C PRO A 432 -28.55 -23.22 -21.64
N SER A 433 -28.94 -22.14 -22.30
CA SER A 433 -30.15 -22.03 -23.13
C SER A 433 -29.94 -21.10 -24.34
N ALA A 434 -30.71 -21.30 -25.41
CA ALA A 434 -30.66 -20.42 -26.59
C ALA A 434 -31.10 -18.98 -26.21
N THR A 435 -30.34 -17.98 -26.66
CA THR A 435 -30.65 -16.57 -26.41
C THR A 435 -31.82 -16.09 -27.26
N LYS A 436 -32.79 -15.37 -26.68
CA LYS A 436 -33.93 -14.80 -27.44
C LYS A 436 -33.46 -13.64 -28.34
N ARG A 437 -34.01 -13.54 -29.56
CA ARG A 437 -33.62 -12.55 -30.59
C ARG A 437 -33.91 -11.10 -30.21
N TYR A 438 -34.94 -10.87 -29.39
CA TYR A 438 -35.31 -9.57 -28.83
C TYR A 438 -35.21 -9.62 -27.31
N SER A 439 -34.69 -8.55 -26.69
CA SER A 439 -34.62 -8.43 -25.24
C SER A 439 -35.96 -8.03 -24.67
N LYS A 440 -36.34 -8.59 -23.52
CA LYS A 440 -37.52 -8.12 -22.77
C LYS A 440 -37.28 -6.67 -22.32
N GLU A 441 -38.27 -5.81 -22.52
CA GLU A 441 -38.23 -4.41 -22.08
C GLU A 441 -38.25 -4.34 -20.54
N ILE A 442 -37.34 -3.54 -19.97
CA ILE A 442 -37.18 -3.44 -18.52
C ILE A 442 -38.26 -2.52 -17.96
N GLN A 443 -38.99 -2.97 -16.95
CA GLN A 443 -39.95 -2.10 -16.26
C GLN A 443 -39.23 -0.95 -15.54
N PRO A 444 -39.84 0.26 -15.47
CA PRO A 444 -39.23 1.40 -14.81
C PRO A 444 -39.03 1.12 -13.31
N LEU A 445 -37.78 0.97 -12.89
CA LEU A 445 -37.42 0.71 -11.50
C LEU A 445 -37.63 1.96 -10.62
N PRO A 446 -38.16 1.81 -9.39
CA PRO A 446 -38.23 2.90 -8.42
C PRO A 446 -36.82 3.38 -8.01
N TRP A 447 -36.72 4.61 -7.50
CA TRP A 447 -35.45 5.30 -7.27
C TRP A 447 -34.45 4.49 -6.41
N TYR A 448 -34.93 3.80 -5.38
CA TYR A 448 -34.14 2.98 -4.46
C TYR A 448 -33.67 1.65 -5.07
N ARG A 449 -34.06 1.31 -6.30
CA ARG A 449 -33.58 0.12 -7.02
C ARG A 449 -32.67 0.47 -8.20
N ARG A 450 -32.38 1.75 -8.41
CA ARG A 450 -31.43 2.19 -9.43
C ARG A 450 -29.99 1.91 -8.98
N THR A 451 -29.09 1.85 -9.96
CA THR A 451 -27.65 1.61 -9.77
C THR A 451 -26.98 2.46 -8.69
N PRO A 452 -27.18 3.80 -8.57
CA PRO A 452 -26.47 4.58 -7.56
C PRO A 452 -26.87 4.19 -6.13
N PHE A 453 -28.13 3.84 -5.89
CA PHE A 453 -28.58 3.43 -4.56
C PHE A 453 -28.08 2.02 -4.20
N GLN A 454 -28.08 1.10 -5.17
CA GLN A 454 -27.47 -0.22 -4.99
C GLN A 454 -25.96 -0.13 -4.75
N MET A 455 -25.26 0.77 -5.44
CA MET A 455 -23.85 1.06 -5.18
C MET A 455 -23.62 1.61 -3.77
N PHE A 456 -24.53 2.47 -3.29
CA PHE A 456 -24.47 2.99 -1.92
C PHE A 456 -24.61 1.87 -0.88
N ILE A 457 -25.63 1.01 -0.99
CA ILE A 457 -25.81 -0.15 -0.09
C ILE A 457 -24.65 -1.13 -0.21
N GLY A 458 -24.29 -1.47 -1.45
CA GLY A 458 -23.22 -2.41 -1.77
C GLY A 458 -21.85 -1.96 -1.26
N GLY A 459 -21.64 -0.65 -1.11
CA GLY A 459 -20.40 -0.08 -0.59
C GLY A 459 -20.41 0.20 0.90
N PHE A 460 -21.52 0.73 1.42
CA PHE A 460 -21.66 1.11 2.83
C PHE A 460 -21.54 -0.10 3.76
N VAL A 461 -22.18 -1.22 3.41
CA VAL A 461 -22.16 -2.44 4.24
C VAL A 461 -20.74 -2.99 4.39
N PRO A 462 -19.98 -3.31 3.32
CA PRO A 462 -18.58 -3.73 3.47
C PRO A 462 -17.70 -2.66 4.13
N PHE A 463 -17.91 -1.38 3.82
CA PHE A 463 -17.15 -0.28 4.42
C PHE A 463 -17.30 -0.22 5.95
N SER A 464 -18.54 -0.35 6.46
CA SER A 464 -18.82 -0.32 7.90
C SER A 464 -18.05 -1.40 8.67
N ALA A 465 -17.83 -2.57 8.07
CA ALA A 465 -17.13 -3.69 8.69
C ALA A 465 -15.60 -3.53 8.72
N ILE A 466 -15.05 -2.63 7.89
CA ILE A 466 -13.61 -2.48 7.65
C ILE A 466 -13.06 -1.14 8.14
N VAL A 467 -13.92 -0.22 8.59
CA VAL A 467 -13.54 1.16 8.93
C VAL A 467 -12.49 1.25 10.04
N LEU A 468 -12.57 0.37 11.05
CA LEU A 468 -11.61 0.35 12.16
C LEU A 468 -10.23 -0.13 11.70
N GLN A 469 -10.21 -1.14 10.84
CA GLN A 469 -8.97 -1.70 10.28
C GLN A 469 -8.36 -0.73 9.28
N LEU A 470 -9.18 -0.06 8.47
CA LEU A 470 -8.76 1.01 7.58
C LEU A 470 -8.08 2.15 8.35
N HIS A 471 -8.65 2.56 9.50
CA HIS A 471 -8.03 3.56 10.37
C HIS A 471 -6.64 3.13 10.85
N GLN A 472 -6.50 1.87 11.26
CA GLN A 472 -5.21 1.33 11.70
C GLN A 472 -4.19 1.26 10.57
N VAL A 473 -4.61 0.85 9.38
CA VAL A 473 -3.75 0.84 8.17
C VAL A 473 -3.30 2.26 7.85
N TYR A 474 -4.20 3.26 7.82
CA TYR A 474 -3.81 4.64 7.56
C TYR A 474 -2.89 5.22 8.64
N ALA A 475 -3.16 4.96 9.92
CA ALA A 475 -2.26 5.37 11.00
C ALA A 475 -0.85 4.78 10.84
N SER A 476 -0.74 3.60 10.23
CA SER A 476 0.55 2.93 10.00
C SER A 476 1.30 3.37 8.77
N MET A 477 0.59 3.55 7.65
CA MET A 477 1.20 4.01 6.40
C MET A 477 1.79 5.41 6.53
N TRP A 478 1.20 6.24 7.39
CA TRP A 478 1.58 7.63 7.56
C TRP A 478 2.28 7.93 8.89
N GLY A 479 2.95 6.93 9.48
CA GLY A 479 3.95 7.15 10.54
C GLY A 479 3.41 7.45 11.94
N TYR A 480 2.10 7.48 12.16
CA TYR A 480 1.53 7.72 13.48
C TYR A 480 1.62 6.50 14.41
N LYS A 481 1.60 5.28 13.87
CA LYS A 481 1.71 4.03 14.64
C LYS A 481 2.34 2.92 13.81
N ILE A 482 3.43 2.32 14.25
CA ILE A 482 4.01 1.16 13.53
C ILE A 482 3.00 0.00 13.66
N PHE A 483 2.44 -0.48 12.54
CA PHE A 483 1.53 -1.63 12.53
C PHE A 483 2.22 -2.76 11.78
N THR A 484 2.84 -3.69 12.52
CA THR A 484 3.63 -4.78 11.94
C THR A 484 3.04 -6.13 12.29
N LEU A 485 1.72 -6.30 12.13
CA LEU A 485 1.09 -7.62 12.17
C LEU A 485 0.51 -7.98 10.79
N PRO A 486 1.36 -8.47 9.85
CA PRO A 486 0.92 -8.99 8.55
C PRO A 486 -0.23 -9.99 8.65
N GLY A 487 -0.28 -10.79 9.73
CA GLY A 487 -1.35 -11.73 9.99
C GLY A 487 -2.74 -11.08 10.11
N ILE A 488 -2.84 -9.91 10.75
CA ILE A 488 -4.12 -9.19 10.84
C ILE A 488 -4.55 -8.72 9.44
N LEU A 489 -3.61 -8.20 8.64
CA LEU A 489 -3.91 -7.76 7.27
C LEU A 489 -4.43 -8.91 6.40
N VAL A 490 -3.84 -10.10 6.49
CA VAL A 490 -4.32 -11.30 5.79
C VAL A 490 -5.74 -11.66 6.20
N VAL A 491 -6.03 -11.71 7.51
CA VAL A 491 -7.40 -12.03 7.96
C VAL A 491 -8.38 -10.96 7.51
N THR A 492 -8.02 -9.67 7.59
CA THR A 492 -8.89 -8.59 7.11
C THR A 492 -9.16 -8.68 5.62
N LEU A 493 -8.19 -9.08 4.80
CA LEU A 493 -8.42 -9.28 3.37
C LEU A 493 -9.44 -10.41 3.13
N ILE A 494 -9.28 -11.54 3.81
CA ILE A 494 -10.20 -12.68 3.69
C ILE A 494 -11.61 -12.26 4.09
N THR A 495 -11.76 -11.55 5.20
CA THR A 495 -13.08 -11.12 5.67
C THR A 495 -13.75 -10.12 4.73
N VAL A 496 -13.00 -9.14 4.21
CA VAL A 496 -13.50 -8.20 3.21
C VAL A 496 -14.00 -8.94 1.96
N VAL A 497 -13.22 -9.90 1.46
CA VAL A 497 -13.59 -10.71 0.28
C VAL A 497 -14.90 -11.46 0.50
N VAL A 498 -15.09 -12.07 1.68
CA VAL A 498 -16.32 -12.81 2.02
C VAL A 498 -17.52 -11.87 2.10
N ILE A 499 -17.41 -10.72 2.76
CA ILE A 499 -18.52 -9.76 2.88
C ILE A 499 -18.92 -9.24 1.48
N ILE A 500 -17.95 -8.85 0.66
CA ILE A 500 -18.20 -8.37 -0.71
C ILE A 500 -18.87 -9.47 -1.54
N ALA A 501 -18.44 -10.72 -1.42
CA ALA A 501 -19.07 -11.84 -2.11
C ALA A 501 -20.56 -12.00 -1.71
N LEU A 502 -20.86 -12.01 -0.42
CA LEU A 502 -22.22 -12.19 0.08
C LEU A 502 -23.15 -11.04 -0.32
N VAL A 503 -22.72 -9.79 -0.11
CA VAL A 503 -23.51 -8.61 -0.48
C VAL A 503 -23.82 -8.60 -1.98
N ASN A 504 -22.85 -8.93 -2.83
CA ASN A 504 -23.06 -8.96 -4.27
C ASN A 504 -23.98 -10.10 -4.73
N ILE A 505 -23.90 -11.29 -4.12
CA ILE A 505 -24.86 -12.38 -4.39
C ILE A 505 -26.29 -11.90 -4.12
N GLY A 506 -26.50 -11.19 -3.01
CA GLY A 506 -27.83 -10.65 -2.71
C GLY A 506 -28.32 -9.58 -3.66
N LEU A 507 -27.47 -8.60 -3.96
CA LEU A 507 -27.84 -7.52 -4.86
C LEU A 507 -28.11 -8.05 -6.26
N THR A 508 -27.34 -9.04 -6.73
CA THR A 508 -27.61 -9.70 -8.02
C THR A 508 -28.86 -10.55 -8.00
N TYR A 509 -29.17 -11.25 -6.90
CA TYR A 509 -30.45 -11.96 -6.76
C TYR A 509 -31.65 -11.00 -6.83
N ILE A 510 -31.62 -9.91 -6.05
CA ILE A 510 -32.69 -8.89 -6.04
C ILE A 510 -32.84 -8.23 -7.42
N GLN A 511 -31.73 -8.05 -8.14
CA GLN A 511 -31.78 -7.54 -9.52
C GLN A 511 -32.48 -8.53 -10.46
N LEU A 512 -32.11 -9.81 -10.39
CA LEU A 512 -32.68 -10.85 -11.26
C LEU A 512 -34.14 -11.12 -10.95
N SER A 513 -34.57 -11.03 -9.68
CA SER A 513 -35.99 -11.21 -9.31
C SER A 513 -36.92 -10.18 -9.94
N GLU A 514 -36.38 -9.03 -10.36
CA GLU A 514 -37.11 -7.91 -10.97
C GLU A 514 -36.99 -7.88 -12.51
N GLU A 515 -36.59 -9.00 -13.12
CA GLU A 515 -36.49 -9.13 -14.58
C GLU A 515 -35.41 -8.27 -15.27
N ASP A 516 -34.46 -7.73 -14.50
CA ASP A 516 -33.37 -6.91 -15.03
C ASP A 516 -32.12 -7.75 -15.38
N HIS A 517 -31.85 -7.90 -16.68
CA HIS A 517 -30.72 -8.66 -17.22
C HIS A 517 -29.37 -7.89 -17.21
N HIS A 518 -29.33 -6.60 -16.87
CA HIS A 518 -28.11 -5.78 -16.93
C HIS A 518 -27.21 -5.94 -15.68
N TRP A 519 -26.90 -7.18 -15.30
CA TRP A 519 -26.13 -7.47 -14.08
C TRP A 519 -24.60 -7.30 -14.26
N TRP A 520 -24.10 -7.37 -15.50
CA TRP A 520 -22.66 -7.33 -15.83
C TRP A 520 -21.93 -6.13 -15.20
N TRP A 521 -22.27 -4.91 -15.59
CA TRP A 521 -21.64 -3.68 -15.05
C TRP A 521 -22.03 -3.42 -13.61
N ARG A 522 -23.28 -3.73 -13.25
CA ARG A 522 -23.78 -3.46 -11.90
C ARG A 522 -23.03 -4.27 -10.85
N SER A 523 -22.71 -5.53 -11.13
CA SER A 523 -21.91 -6.36 -10.23
C SER A 523 -20.53 -5.75 -9.95
N VAL A 524 -19.85 -5.24 -10.98
CA VAL A 524 -18.55 -4.58 -10.86
C VAL A 524 -18.67 -3.28 -10.06
N LEU A 525 -19.65 -2.43 -10.39
CA LEU A 525 -19.84 -1.13 -9.75
C LEU A 525 -20.28 -1.25 -8.27
N CYS A 526 -21.16 -2.19 -7.95
CA CYS A 526 -21.61 -2.43 -6.58
C CYS A 526 -20.52 -3.10 -5.73
N GLY A 527 -19.70 -3.97 -6.33
CA GLY A 527 -18.55 -4.56 -5.63
C GLY A 527 -17.40 -3.58 -5.44
N GLY A 528 -17.16 -2.69 -6.39
CA GLY A 528 -16.09 -1.68 -6.33
C GLY A 528 -16.43 -0.48 -5.43
N SER A 529 -17.71 -0.19 -5.19
CA SER A 529 -18.13 0.99 -4.43
C SER A 529 -17.60 1.12 -2.98
N PRO A 530 -17.23 0.06 -2.22
CA PRO A 530 -16.54 0.24 -0.94
C PRO A 530 -15.29 1.13 -1.04
N ALA A 531 -14.57 1.11 -2.16
CA ALA A 531 -13.40 1.95 -2.38
C ALA A 531 -13.71 3.45 -2.42
N ILE A 532 -14.93 3.84 -2.82
CA ILE A 532 -15.37 5.24 -2.82
C ILE A 532 -15.52 5.73 -1.37
N PHE A 533 -16.08 4.88 -0.50
CA PHE A 533 -16.17 5.17 0.94
C PHE A 533 -14.79 5.19 1.61
N MET A 534 -13.88 4.31 1.19
CA MET A 534 -12.47 4.34 1.65
C MET A 534 -11.78 5.65 1.30
N PHE A 535 -12.06 6.20 0.11
CA PHE A 535 -11.55 7.51 -0.31
C PHE A 535 -12.20 8.67 0.47
N ALA A 536 -13.51 8.65 0.69
CA ALA A 536 -14.16 9.63 1.56
C ALA A 536 -13.58 9.63 2.99
N TYR A 537 -13.28 8.43 3.52
CA TYR A 537 -12.65 8.28 4.82
C TYR A 537 -11.21 8.82 4.85
N CYS A 538 -10.46 8.75 3.74
CA CYS A 538 -9.10 9.30 3.70
C CYS A 538 -9.11 10.83 3.87
N ILE A 539 -10.11 11.53 3.32
CA ILE A 539 -10.29 12.97 3.50
C ILE A 539 -10.62 13.29 4.97
N TYR A 540 -11.52 12.51 5.58
CA TYR A 540 -11.82 12.63 7.00
C TYR A 540 -10.58 12.39 7.89
N PHE A 541 -9.79 11.37 7.57
CA PHE A 541 -8.56 11.05 8.30
C PHE A 541 -7.55 12.20 8.21
N TYR A 542 -7.34 12.77 7.01
CA TYR A 542 -6.46 13.92 6.82
C TYR A 542 -6.91 15.11 7.69
N ALA A 543 -8.20 15.46 7.63
CA ALA A 543 -8.75 16.58 8.40
C ALA A 543 -8.63 16.41 9.92
N ARG A 544 -8.55 15.16 10.42
CA ARG A 544 -8.38 14.86 11.84
C ARG A 544 -6.90 14.74 12.26
N SER A 545 -6.00 14.51 11.31
CA SER A 545 -4.57 14.34 11.54
C SER A 545 -3.85 15.67 11.80
N ARG A 546 -2.60 15.61 12.26
CA ARG A 546 -1.74 16.80 12.42
C ARG A 546 -1.01 17.20 11.13
N MET A 547 -1.31 16.53 10.01
CA MET A 547 -0.68 16.81 8.72
C MET A 547 -1.12 18.17 8.20
N SER A 548 -0.15 18.94 7.70
CA SER A 548 -0.40 20.28 7.15
C SER A 548 0.44 20.52 5.90
N GLY A 549 0.10 21.57 5.16
CA GLY A 549 0.84 21.96 3.96
C GLY A 549 0.34 21.33 2.66
N PHE A 550 0.53 22.08 1.56
CA PHE A 550 0.04 21.71 0.23
C PHE A 550 0.76 20.48 -0.35
N LEU A 551 2.07 20.37 -0.10
CA LEU A 551 2.89 19.24 -0.53
C LEU A 551 2.39 17.93 0.08
N GLN A 552 2.27 17.89 1.41
CA GLN A 552 1.79 16.71 2.14
C GLN A 552 0.36 16.35 1.73
N LEU A 553 -0.54 17.33 1.61
CA LEU A 553 -1.90 17.13 1.12
C LEU A 553 -1.93 16.47 -0.27
N SER A 554 -1.15 16.99 -1.21
CA SER A 554 -1.12 16.51 -2.59
C SER A 554 -0.62 15.07 -2.66
N ILE A 555 0.51 14.78 -2.00
CA ILE A 555 1.08 13.43 -1.94
C ILE A 555 0.11 12.45 -1.26
N PHE A 556 -0.48 12.86 -0.13
CA PHE A 556 -1.46 12.06 0.59
C PHE A 556 -2.67 11.71 -0.27
N ILE A 557 -3.34 12.72 -0.85
CA ILE A 557 -4.54 12.48 -1.67
C ILE A 557 -4.18 11.69 -2.93
N GLY A 558 -3.08 12.01 -3.60
CA GLY A 558 -2.68 11.35 -4.84
C GLY A 558 -2.38 9.86 -4.66
N TYR A 559 -1.59 9.49 -3.64
CA TYR A 559 -1.33 8.07 -3.36
C TYR A 559 -2.57 7.33 -2.87
N ASN A 560 -3.38 7.93 -2.00
CA ASN A 560 -4.62 7.32 -1.53
C ASN A 560 -5.65 7.15 -2.66
N ALA A 561 -5.71 8.07 -3.63
CA ALA A 561 -6.54 7.92 -4.83
C ALA A 561 -6.12 6.71 -5.65
N CYS A 562 -4.81 6.51 -5.87
CA CYS A 562 -4.28 5.34 -6.59
C CYS A 562 -4.58 4.03 -5.86
N ILE A 563 -4.44 4.00 -4.54
CA ILE A 563 -4.73 2.83 -3.70
C ILE A 563 -6.23 2.51 -3.72
N CYS A 564 -7.10 3.51 -3.53
CA CYS A 564 -8.55 3.31 -3.58
C CYS A 564 -8.99 2.85 -4.98
N TYR A 565 -8.40 3.40 -6.04
CA TYR A 565 -8.66 2.94 -7.40
C TYR A 565 -8.23 1.48 -7.62
N ALA A 566 -7.10 1.06 -7.06
CA ALA A 566 -6.70 -0.35 -7.08
C ALA A 566 -7.73 -1.24 -6.38
N PHE A 567 -8.18 -0.86 -5.18
CA PHE A 567 -9.21 -1.60 -4.45
C PHE A 567 -10.55 -1.63 -5.18
N PHE A 568 -10.93 -0.56 -5.88
CA PHE A 568 -12.13 -0.54 -6.71
C PHE A 568 -12.07 -1.63 -7.79
N LEU A 569 -10.93 -1.76 -8.49
CA LEU A 569 -10.73 -2.79 -9.52
C LEU A 569 -10.67 -4.20 -8.91
N ILE A 570 -9.98 -4.38 -7.77
CA ILE A 570 -9.89 -5.67 -7.07
C ILE A 570 -11.28 -6.15 -6.65
N PHE A 571 -12.02 -5.32 -5.92
CA PHE A 571 -13.33 -5.67 -5.40
C PHE A 571 -14.36 -5.84 -6.53
N GLY A 572 -14.30 -5.00 -7.57
CA GLY A 572 -15.12 -5.15 -8.78
C GLY A 572 -14.85 -6.46 -9.54
N ALA A 573 -13.59 -6.93 -9.59
CA ALA A 573 -13.26 -8.21 -10.23
C ALA A 573 -13.72 -9.41 -9.39
N ILE A 574 -13.63 -9.33 -8.05
CA ILE A 574 -14.15 -10.35 -7.14
C ILE A 574 -15.67 -10.46 -7.27
N SER A 575 -16.38 -9.33 -7.17
CA SER A 575 -17.83 -9.30 -7.23
C SER A 575 -18.36 -9.83 -8.56
N PHE A 576 -17.73 -9.48 -9.67
CA PHE A 576 -18.06 -10.00 -10.98
C PHE A 576 -17.94 -11.52 -11.05
N ARG A 577 -16.82 -12.10 -10.59
CA ARG A 577 -16.60 -13.55 -10.62
C ARG A 577 -17.61 -14.29 -9.75
N VAL A 578 -17.89 -13.78 -8.55
CA VAL A 578 -18.89 -14.35 -7.64
C VAL A 578 -20.28 -14.31 -8.27
N SER A 579 -20.64 -13.18 -8.89
CA SER A 579 -21.94 -12.99 -9.54
C SER A 579 -22.10 -13.92 -10.74
N LEU A 580 -21.06 -14.07 -11.56
CA LEU A 580 -21.06 -14.99 -12.70
C LEU A 580 -21.23 -16.45 -12.26
N LEU A 581 -20.56 -16.86 -11.17
CA LEU A 581 -20.71 -18.20 -10.60
C LEU A 581 -22.12 -18.44 -10.07
N PHE A 582 -22.67 -17.45 -9.36
CA PHE A 582 -24.03 -17.50 -8.83
C PHE A 582 -25.08 -17.63 -9.94
N VAL A 583 -25.00 -16.76 -10.95
CA VAL A 583 -25.87 -16.79 -12.13
C VAL A 583 -25.79 -18.15 -12.84
N ARG A 584 -24.57 -18.66 -13.10
CA ARG A 584 -24.39 -19.98 -13.72
C ARG A 584 -25.00 -21.10 -12.88
N HIS A 585 -24.84 -21.07 -11.56
CA HIS A 585 -25.38 -22.09 -10.67
C HIS A 585 -26.91 -22.12 -10.68
N ILE A 586 -27.55 -20.95 -10.57
CA ILE A 586 -29.00 -20.82 -10.57
C ILE A 586 -29.61 -21.33 -11.89
N TYR A 587 -29.13 -20.86 -13.04
CA TYR A 587 -29.71 -21.23 -14.34
C TYR A 587 -29.35 -22.65 -14.79
N HIS A 588 -28.23 -23.21 -14.30
CA HIS A 588 -27.93 -24.62 -14.53
C HIS A 588 -28.92 -25.53 -13.79
N ASN A 589 -29.33 -25.17 -12.57
CA ASN A 589 -30.30 -25.96 -11.81
C ASN A 589 -31.71 -25.88 -12.41
N VAL A 590 -32.11 -24.71 -12.94
CA VAL A 590 -33.40 -24.57 -13.65
C VAL A 590 -33.49 -25.43 -14.91
N LYS A 591 -32.38 -25.72 -15.59
CA LYS A 591 -32.37 -26.62 -16.77
C LYS A 591 -32.56 -28.10 -16.39
N ARG A 592 -32.32 -28.46 -15.13
CA ARG A 592 -32.43 -29.85 -14.63
C ARG A 592 -33.81 -30.16 -14.05
N GLU A 593 -34.54 -29.13 -13.62
CA GLU A 593 -35.98 -29.17 -13.40
C GLU A 593 -36.70 -29.24 -14.75
#